data_AF-A0A7D3XA92-F1
#
_entry.id   AF-A0A7D3XA92-F1
#
_cell.length_a   1.000
_cell.length_b   1.000
_cell.length_c   1.000
_cell.angle_alpha   90.00
_cell.angle_beta   90.00
_cell.angle_gamma   90.00
#
_symmetry.space_group_name_H-M   'P 1'
#
loop_
_entity.id
_entity.type
_entity.pdbx_description
1 polymer ?
#
loop_
_entity_poly.entity_id
_entity_poly.type
_entity_poly.pdbx_seq_one_letter_code
_entity_poly.pdbx_strand_id
1 'polypeptide(L)'
;MTEEEKHKRELADRKFYPAEQEAEFDKSHPKQTPQTAHPAYRLAFQDQDFLLREELRPVRFQLELLKPEMLLDEAGVGSTLVVYGSARIPSPEEAEAALERAKDLPDDEKRVVESLVAKSKYYNESYRLARISSDKSIVEDGKRQFVVCSGGGPSIMEAANKGASDAGAESIGLNIILPHEQAPNQYVTPYLALNFHYFALRKMHFLLRARAVAVFPGGFGTFDEFFELLTLIQTGKMKPIPILLFGKEFWTRVVDFDALAEEGTISRKDLDLFRWCETADEAWAHISAFYELDR
;
A
#
# COMPACT_ATOMS: atom_id res chain seq x y z
N MET A 1 5.14 53.19 -12.29
CA MET A 1 5.31 51.75 -12.46
C MET A 1 4.62 51.06 -11.31
N THR A 2 3.57 50.29 -11.57
CA THR A 2 2.88 49.49 -10.54
C THR A 2 3.84 48.40 -10.01
N GLU A 3 3.61 47.86 -8.81
CA GLU A 3 4.45 46.78 -8.26
C GLU A 3 4.53 45.56 -9.20
N GLU A 4 3.48 45.29 -9.98
CA GLU A 4 3.46 44.28 -11.06
C GLU A 4 4.46 44.56 -12.19
N GLU A 5 4.74 45.83 -12.51
CA GLU A 5 5.70 46.18 -13.56
C GLU A 5 7.16 46.08 -13.10
N LYS A 6 7.42 46.08 -11.79
CA LYS A 6 8.77 45.87 -11.24
C LYS A 6 9.21 44.41 -11.31
N HIS A 7 8.28 43.45 -11.14
CA HIS A 7 8.60 42.02 -11.19
C HIS A 7 9.18 41.60 -12.55
N LYS A 8 8.61 42.08 -13.67
CA LYS A 8 8.94 41.68 -15.06
C LYS A 8 10.42 41.80 -15.50
N ARG A 9 11.30 42.39 -14.70
CA ARG A 9 12.73 42.58 -15.02
C ARG A 9 13.69 41.79 -14.12
N GLU A 10 13.19 40.88 -13.28
CA GLU A 10 14.06 40.03 -12.47
C GLU A 10 14.69 38.92 -13.30
N LEU A 11 15.96 38.60 -13.00
CA LEU A 11 16.69 37.52 -13.67
C LEU A 11 16.13 36.13 -13.32
N ALA A 12 15.46 36.01 -12.18
CA ALA A 12 14.85 34.77 -11.68
C ALA A 12 13.44 34.52 -12.23
N ASP A 13 12.84 35.50 -12.93
CA ASP A 13 11.47 35.37 -13.45
C ASP A 13 11.38 34.29 -14.54
N ARG A 14 10.44 33.36 -14.33
CA ARG A 14 10.04 32.38 -15.35
C ARG A 14 9.52 33.13 -16.59
N LYS A 15 10.02 32.73 -17.76
CA LYS A 15 9.64 33.36 -19.04
C LYS A 15 8.38 32.76 -19.66
N PHE A 16 8.01 31.53 -19.29
CA PHE A 16 6.79 30.86 -19.72
C PHE A 16 5.83 30.71 -18.54
N TYR A 17 4.53 30.86 -18.80
CA TYR A 17 3.49 30.63 -17.81
C TYR A 17 3.47 29.15 -17.38
N PRO A 18 3.21 28.84 -16.10
CA PRO A 18 2.93 27.48 -15.67
C PRO A 18 1.65 26.93 -16.32
N ALA A 19 1.56 25.61 -16.42
CA ALA A 19 0.39 24.93 -17.00
C ALA A 19 -0.93 25.29 -16.30
N GLU A 20 -0.90 25.57 -14.99
CA GLU A 20 -2.07 26.02 -14.22
C GLU A 20 -2.60 27.38 -14.73
N GLN A 21 -1.72 28.35 -14.98
CA GLN A 21 -2.11 29.66 -15.50
C GLN A 21 -2.62 29.57 -16.94
N GLU A 22 -1.99 28.75 -17.79
CA GLU A 22 -2.50 28.50 -19.14
C GLU A 22 -3.88 27.82 -19.12
N ALA A 23 -4.14 26.97 -18.13
CA ALA A 23 -5.45 26.35 -17.94
C ALA A 23 -6.54 27.35 -17.56
N GLU A 24 -6.22 28.34 -16.72
CA GLU A 24 -7.12 29.44 -16.39
C GLU A 24 -7.40 30.32 -17.61
N PHE A 25 -6.36 30.60 -18.41
CA PHE A 25 -6.54 31.32 -19.66
C PHE A 25 -7.51 30.57 -20.59
N ASP A 26 -7.30 29.28 -20.87
CA ASP A 26 -8.20 28.49 -21.74
C ASP A 26 -9.66 28.51 -21.26
N LYS A 27 -9.90 28.37 -19.94
CA LYS A 27 -11.24 28.43 -19.34
C LYS A 27 -11.92 29.79 -19.55
N SER A 28 -11.16 30.87 -19.55
CA SER A 28 -11.69 32.24 -19.70
C SER A 28 -12.03 32.63 -21.15
N HIS A 29 -11.52 31.89 -22.14
CA HIS A 29 -11.74 32.22 -23.55
C HIS A 29 -13.11 31.74 -24.05
N PRO A 30 -13.88 32.59 -24.76
CA PRO A 30 -15.18 32.21 -25.26
C PRO A 30 -15.06 31.24 -26.46
N LYS A 31 -15.72 30.08 -26.37
CA LYS A 31 -15.73 29.03 -27.42
C LYS A 31 -16.77 29.32 -28.50
N GLN A 32 -16.56 30.38 -29.27
CA GLN A 32 -17.56 30.92 -30.22
C GLN A 32 -17.44 30.39 -31.65
N THR A 33 -16.32 29.77 -32.01
CA THR A 33 -16.10 29.22 -33.36
C THR A 33 -16.17 27.70 -33.36
N PRO A 34 -16.55 27.06 -34.48
CA PRO A 34 -16.48 25.60 -34.61
C PRO A 34 -15.11 25.02 -34.25
N GLN A 35 -14.02 25.74 -34.53
CA GLN A 35 -12.66 25.36 -34.17
C GLN A 35 -12.47 25.35 -32.64
N THR A 36 -12.82 26.44 -31.96
CA THR A 36 -12.67 26.57 -30.50
C THR A 36 -13.60 25.64 -29.70
N ALA A 37 -14.69 25.17 -30.31
CA ALA A 37 -15.60 24.20 -29.73
C ALA A 37 -15.19 22.74 -29.99
N HIS A 38 -14.32 22.48 -30.97
CA HIS A 38 -13.92 21.13 -31.34
C HIS A 38 -12.98 20.51 -30.27
N PRO A 39 -13.12 19.22 -29.91
CA PRO A 39 -12.26 18.58 -28.91
C PRO A 39 -10.76 18.69 -29.18
N ALA A 40 -10.35 18.65 -30.46
CA ALA A 40 -8.95 18.82 -30.86
C ALA A 40 -8.32 20.18 -30.49
N TYR A 41 -9.12 21.17 -30.09
CA TYR A 41 -8.64 22.48 -29.62
C TYR A 41 -8.37 22.51 -28.10
N ARG A 42 -8.77 21.48 -27.35
CA ARG A 42 -8.49 21.39 -25.91
C ARG A 42 -6.98 21.28 -25.66
N LEU A 43 -6.51 21.88 -24.58
CA LEU A 43 -5.15 21.68 -24.10
C LEU A 43 -4.94 20.19 -23.74
N ALA A 44 -3.86 19.60 -24.26
CA ALA A 44 -3.62 18.15 -24.16
C ALA A 44 -3.59 17.63 -22.71
N PHE A 45 -3.06 18.41 -21.76
CA PHE A 45 -3.00 18.02 -20.34
C PHE A 45 -4.33 18.19 -19.59
N GLN A 46 -5.35 18.76 -20.23
CA GLN A 46 -6.72 18.87 -19.72
C GLN A 46 -7.72 17.97 -20.46
N ASP A 47 -7.33 17.43 -21.62
CA ASP A 47 -8.20 16.61 -22.45
C ASP A 47 -8.21 15.15 -21.97
N GLN A 48 -9.18 14.81 -21.13
CA GLN A 48 -9.32 13.45 -20.59
C GLN A 48 -9.51 12.39 -21.70
N ASP A 49 -10.23 12.73 -22.78
CA ASP A 49 -10.44 11.79 -23.89
C ASP A 49 -9.11 11.45 -24.57
N PHE A 50 -8.25 12.45 -24.78
CA PHE A 50 -6.90 12.27 -25.30
C PHE A 50 -6.00 11.51 -24.30
N LEU A 51 -6.03 11.90 -23.03
CA LEU A 51 -5.25 11.30 -21.95
C LEU A 51 -5.64 9.85 -21.65
N LEU A 52 -6.82 9.37 -22.06
CA LEU A 52 -7.28 8.00 -21.87
C LEU A 52 -7.01 7.07 -23.06
N ARG A 53 -6.54 7.62 -24.20
CA ARG A 53 -6.17 6.82 -25.39
C ARG A 53 -5.11 5.76 -25.11
N GLU A 54 -5.10 4.67 -25.86
CA GLU A 54 -4.14 3.57 -25.65
C GLU A 54 -2.68 4.01 -25.79
N GLU A 55 -2.40 4.92 -26.73
CA GLU A 55 -1.05 5.42 -26.99
C GLU A 55 -0.46 6.19 -25.81
N LEU A 56 -1.32 6.76 -24.94
CA LEU A 56 -0.90 7.48 -23.74
C LEU A 56 -0.84 6.61 -22.49
N ARG A 57 -0.99 5.29 -22.62
CA ARG A 57 -0.76 4.34 -21.51
C ARG A 57 0.60 4.56 -20.83
N PRO A 58 1.74 4.78 -21.54
CA PRO A 58 3.02 5.03 -20.88
C PRO A 58 3.03 6.30 -20.01
N VAL A 59 2.30 7.35 -20.42
CA VAL A 59 2.19 8.60 -19.65
C VAL A 59 1.36 8.35 -18.38
N ARG A 60 0.22 7.65 -18.49
CA ARG A 60 -0.59 7.28 -17.31
C ARG A 60 0.18 6.37 -16.35
N PHE A 61 0.95 5.43 -16.88
CA PHE A 61 1.84 4.57 -16.10
C PHE A 61 2.91 5.38 -15.36
N GLN A 62 3.52 6.38 -16.03
CA GLN A 62 4.46 7.30 -15.39
C GLN A 62 3.80 8.12 -14.27
N LEU A 63 2.57 8.59 -14.45
CA LEU A 63 1.84 9.33 -13.42
C LEU A 63 1.57 8.46 -12.17
N GLU A 64 1.20 7.19 -12.35
CA GLU A 64 1.02 6.26 -11.24
C GLU A 64 2.33 5.86 -10.55
N LEU A 65 3.48 5.99 -11.23
CA LEU A 65 4.78 5.88 -10.57
C LEU A 65 5.12 7.14 -9.77
N LEU A 66 4.94 8.33 -10.36
CA LEU A 66 5.41 9.59 -9.77
C LEU A 66 4.52 10.11 -8.64
N LYS A 67 3.18 10.08 -8.81
CA LYS A 67 2.26 10.72 -7.86
C LYS A 67 2.40 10.16 -6.44
N PRO A 68 2.42 8.82 -6.22
CA PRO A 68 2.66 8.27 -4.88
C PRO A 68 3.98 8.71 -4.26
N GLU A 69 5.10 8.62 -5.01
CA GLU A 69 6.42 8.96 -4.48
C GLU A 69 6.51 10.44 -4.08
N MET A 70 5.97 11.34 -4.92
CA MET A 70 5.93 12.77 -4.60
C MET A 70 5.14 13.05 -3.33
N LEU A 71 3.94 12.47 -3.19
CA LEU A 71 3.09 12.66 -2.01
C LEU A 71 3.72 12.06 -0.75
N LEU A 72 4.37 10.90 -0.85
CA LEU A 72 5.06 10.28 0.27
C LEU A 72 6.30 11.09 0.70
N ASP A 73 7.03 11.68 -0.24
CA ASP A 73 8.14 12.57 0.07
C ASP A 73 7.69 13.90 0.70
N GLU A 74 6.62 14.52 0.18
CA GLU A 74 5.99 15.71 0.78
C GLU A 74 5.51 15.45 2.22
N ALA A 75 5.01 14.24 2.48
CA ALA A 75 4.60 13.79 3.81
C ALA A 75 5.77 13.37 4.72
N GLY A 76 7.02 13.44 4.25
CA GLY A 76 8.19 13.04 5.03
C GLY A 76 8.23 11.55 5.39
N VAL A 77 7.69 10.67 4.52
CA VAL A 77 7.75 9.21 4.71
C VAL A 77 9.09 8.67 4.20
N GLY A 78 9.93 8.16 5.09
CA GLY A 78 11.25 7.60 4.75
C GLY A 78 11.21 6.12 4.44
N SER A 79 10.45 5.35 5.22
CA SER A 79 10.20 3.95 4.96
C SER A 79 8.86 3.47 5.48
N THR A 80 8.49 2.26 5.07
CA THR A 80 7.22 1.63 5.42
C THR A 80 7.41 0.29 6.13
N LEU A 81 6.51 0.04 7.08
CA LEU A 81 6.16 -1.30 7.53
C LEU A 81 4.95 -1.73 6.71
N VAL A 82 5.17 -2.64 5.76
CA VAL A 82 4.10 -3.13 4.90
C VAL A 82 3.35 -4.25 5.58
N VAL A 83 2.02 -4.23 5.49
CA VAL A 83 1.16 -5.28 6.04
C VAL A 83 0.29 -5.89 4.94
N TYR A 84 0.49 -7.19 4.72
CA TYR A 84 -0.33 -8.02 3.84
C TYR A 84 -1.20 -8.97 4.66
N GLY A 85 -2.39 -9.29 4.15
CA GLY A 85 -3.24 -10.31 4.75
C GLY A 85 -4.64 -10.36 4.15
N SER A 86 -5.47 -11.23 4.72
CA SER A 86 -6.85 -11.41 4.29
C SER A 86 -7.67 -10.12 4.38
N ALA A 87 -8.59 -9.95 3.42
CA ALA A 87 -9.68 -8.98 3.47
C ALA A 87 -10.97 -9.56 4.10
N ARG A 88 -10.91 -10.79 4.67
CA ARG A 88 -12.09 -11.57 5.08
C ARG A 88 -12.07 -12.08 6.52
N ILE A 89 -10.97 -11.91 7.25
CA ILE A 89 -10.89 -12.33 8.65
C ILE A 89 -11.69 -11.33 9.49
N PRO A 90 -12.72 -11.73 10.24
CA PRO A 90 -13.50 -10.81 11.04
C PRO A 90 -12.65 -10.21 12.16
N SER A 91 -13.00 -9.00 12.59
CA SER A 91 -12.45 -8.46 13.83
C SER A 91 -12.93 -9.31 15.03
N PRO A 92 -12.24 -9.27 16.18
CA PRO A 92 -12.68 -9.99 17.38
C PRO A 92 -14.09 -9.59 17.83
N GLU A 93 -14.48 -8.34 17.61
CA GLU A 93 -15.81 -7.81 17.96
C GLU A 93 -16.91 -8.39 17.06
N GLU A 94 -16.58 -8.71 15.80
CA GLU A 94 -17.51 -9.29 14.83
C GLU A 94 -17.54 -10.82 14.86
N ALA A 95 -16.60 -11.46 15.57
CA ALA A 95 -16.40 -12.90 15.57
C ALA A 95 -17.65 -13.65 16.05
N GLU A 96 -18.26 -13.23 17.16
CA GLU A 96 -19.46 -13.85 17.72
C GLU A 96 -20.66 -13.70 16.77
N ALA A 97 -20.87 -12.48 16.24
CA ALA A 97 -21.92 -12.23 15.25
C ALA A 97 -21.73 -13.04 13.96
N ALA A 98 -20.48 -13.27 13.54
CA ALA A 98 -20.18 -14.13 12.39
C ALA A 98 -20.54 -15.59 12.65
N LEU A 99 -20.23 -16.12 13.85
CA LEU A 99 -20.61 -17.49 14.25
C LEU A 99 -22.13 -17.65 14.34
N GLU A 100 -22.84 -16.65 14.89
CA GLU A 100 -24.30 -16.68 14.96
C GLU A 100 -24.94 -16.76 13.57
N ARG A 101 -24.49 -15.91 12.63
CA ARG A 101 -24.95 -15.96 11.23
C ARG A 101 -24.62 -17.29 10.53
N ALA A 102 -23.60 -18.00 10.98
CA ALA A 102 -23.18 -19.27 10.39
C ALA A 102 -23.98 -20.48 10.88
N LYS A 103 -24.82 -20.35 11.91
CA LYS A 103 -25.63 -21.47 12.44
C LYS A 103 -26.60 -22.05 11.42
N ASP A 104 -27.12 -21.19 10.55
CA ASP A 104 -28.11 -21.54 9.52
C ASP A 104 -27.47 -21.87 8.15
N LEU A 105 -26.14 -21.83 8.05
CA LEU A 105 -25.42 -22.15 6.81
C LEU A 105 -25.20 -23.67 6.65
N PRO A 106 -24.99 -24.15 5.40
CA PRO A 106 -24.49 -25.50 5.14
C PRO A 106 -23.19 -25.81 5.92
N ASP A 107 -22.98 -27.08 6.27
CA ASP A 107 -21.86 -27.53 7.11
C ASP A 107 -20.48 -27.11 6.58
N ASP A 108 -20.30 -27.12 5.25
CA ASP A 108 -19.05 -26.70 4.59
C ASP A 108 -18.82 -25.19 4.73
N GLU A 109 -19.84 -24.38 4.52
CA GLU A 109 -19.77 -22.93 4.70
C GLU A 109 -19.58 -22.54 6.18
N LYS A 110 -20.26 -23.25 7.09
CA LYS A 110 -20.09 -23.07 8.53
C LYS A 110 -18.65 -23.31 8.98
N ARG A 111 -18.02 -24.40 8.51
CA ARG A 111 -16.59 -24.67 8.80
C ARG A 111 -15.67 -23.57 8.27
N VAL A 112 -16.01 -22.95 7.13
CA VAL A 112 -15.25 -21.80 6.61
C VAL A 112 -15.36 -20.61 7.56
N VAL A 113 -16.55 -20.30 8.05
CA VAL A 113 -16.73 -19.20 9.02
C VAL A 113 -16.01 -19.49 10.33
N GLU A 114 -16.14 -20.69 10.90
CA GLU A 114 -15.43 -21.10 12.11
C GLU A 114 -13.90 -20.97 11.93
N SER A 115 -13.40 -21.39 10.77
CA SER A 115 -11.99 -21.25 10.39
C SER A 115 -11.54 -19.80 10.25
N LEU A 116 -12.39 -18.89 9.74
CA LEU A 116 -12.10 -17.45 9.69
C LEU A 116 -12.10 -16.83 11.09
N VAL A 117 -13.08 -17.20 11.92
CA VAL A 117 -13.20 -16.71 13.30
C VAL A 117 -12.01 -17.15 14.15
N ALA A 118 -11.52 -18.39 13.99
CA ALA A 118 -10.31 -18.86 14.65
C ALA A 118 -9.06 -18.03 14.28
N LYS A 119 -9.08 -17.33 13.15
CA LYS A 119 -8.01 -16.44 12.67
C LYS A 119 -8.17 -14.99 13.14
N SER A 120 -9.25 -14.63 13.83
CA SER A 120 -9.48 -13.25 14.32
C SER A 120 -8.37 -12.77 15.24
N LYS A 121 -7.63 -13.67 15.91
CA LYS A 121 -6.41 -13.33 16.66
C LYS A 121 -5.37 -12.57 15.83
N TYR A 122 -5.28 -12.84 14.52
CA TYR A 122 -4.34 -12.15 13.63
C TYR A 122 -4.76 -10.71 13.32
N TYR A 123 -6.05 -10.37 13.46
CA TYR A 123 -6.50 -8.98 13.45
C TYR A 123 -5.81 -8.21 14.59
N ASN A 124 -5.84 -8.77 15.81
CA ASN A 124 -5.19 -8.15 16.96
C ASN A 124 -3.67 -8.06 16.81
N GLU A 125 -3.01 -9.10 16.28
CA GLU A 125 -1.55 -9.02 16.08
C GLU A 125 -1.15 -8.01 15.00
N SER A 126 -1.95 -7.86 13.93
CA SER A 126 -1.76 -6.80 12.93
C SER A 126 -1.90 -5.41 13.55
N TYR A 127 -2.96 -5.21 14.33
CA TYR A 127 -3.19 -3.97 15.09
C TYR A 127 -2.03 -3.65 16.03
N ARG A 128 -1.62 -4.64 16.84
CA ARG A 128 -0.55 -4.46 17.85
C ARG A 128 0.79 -4.16 17.20
N LEU A 129 1.16 -4.86 16.13
CA LEU A 129 2.42 -4.64 15.43
C LEU A 129 2.47 -3.22 14.83
N ALA A 130 1.39 -2.80 14.18
CA ALA A 130 1.27 -1.44 13.66
C ALA A 130 1.38 -0.38 14.76
N ARG A 131 0.71 -0.60 15.90
CA ARG A 131 0.80 0.28 17.07
C ARG A 131 2.23 0.37 17.61
N ILE A 132 2.90 -0.77 17.81
CA ILE A 132 4.29 -0.82 18.29
C ILE A 132 5.22 -0.04 17.34
N SER A 133 5.10 -0.29 16.04
CA SER A 133 5.91 0.40 15.03
C SER A 133 5.72 1.91 15.07
N SER A 134 4.47 2.36 15.21
CA SER A 134 4.10 3.77 15.30
C SER A 134 4.56 4.42 16.61
N ASP A 135 4.38 3.75 17.75
CA ASP A 135 4.80 4.23 19.08
C ASP A 135 6.32 4.44 19.16
N LYS A 136 7.11 3.70 18.35
CA LYS A 136 8.56 3.87 18.27
C LYS A 136 8.98 5.17 17.60
N SER A 137 8.12 5.77 16.76
CA SER A 137 8.28 7.13 16.20
C SER A 137 9.68 7.42 15.67
N ILE A 138 10.27 6.45 14.96
CA ILE A 138 11.65 6.53 14.48
C ILE A 138 11.72 7.56 13.34
N VAL A 139 12.66 8.49 13.45
CA VAL A 139 12.94 9.52 12.43
C VAL A 139 14.42 9.47 12.08
N GLU A 140 14.71 9.36 10.79
CA GLU A 140 16.07 9.36 10.23
C GLU A 140 16.11 10.33 9.05
N ASP A 141 17.11 11.21 9.01
CA ASP A 141 17.26 12.28 8.00
C ASP A 141 15.99 13.15 7.82
N GLY A 142 15.28 13.42 8.92
CA GLY A 142 14.03 14.20 8.91
C GLY A 142 12.84 13.45 8.30
N LYS A 143 12.98 12.15 8.01
CA LYS A 143 11.92 11.29 7.48
C LYS A 143 11.51 10.22 8.47
N ARG A 144 10.20 9.99 8.56
CA ARG A 144 9.58 8.98 9.43
C ARG A 144 9.83 7.57 8.88
N GLN A 145 10.29 6.68 9.73
CA GLN A 145 10.60 5.29 9.37
C GLN A 145 9.46 4.37 9.81
N PHE A 146 9.31 3.25 9.11
CA PHE A 146 8.30 2.23 9.39
C PHE A 146 6.86 2.75 9.46
N VAL A 147 6.52 3.74 8.62
CA VAL A 147 5.14 4.22 8.48
C VAL A 147 4.28 3.06 7.99
N VAL A 148 3.16 2.79 8.66
CA VAL A 148 2.31 1.64 8.35
C VAL A 148 1.70 1.80 6.96
N CYS A 149 1.89 0.80 6.11
CA CYS A 149 1.41 0.78 4.74
C CYS A 149 0.64 -0.51 4.46
N SER A 150 -0.60 -0.39 4.00
CA SER A 150 -1.46 -1.52 3.67
C SER A 150 -2.16 -1.32 2.33
N GLY A 151 -2.92 -2.31 1.86
CA GLY A 151 -3.77 -2.17 0.69
C GLY A 151 -5.03 -1.32 0.90
N GLY A 152 -5.26 -0.80 2.11
CA GLY A 152 -6.39 0.06 2.44
C GLY A 152 -7.75 -0.65 2.52
N GLY A 153 -7.78 -1.98 2.41
CA GLY A 153 -9.01 -2.77 2.53
C GLY A 153 -9.42 -3.06 3.97
N PRO A 154 -10.48 -3.87 4.18
CA PRO A 154 -10.96 -4.26 5.51
C PRO A 154 -10.04 -5.30 6.17
N SER A 155 -10.43 -5.79 7.35
CA SER A 155 -9.80 -6.95 8.02
C SER A 155 -8.34 -6.66 8.43
N ILE A 156 -7.36 -7.48 8.03
CA ILE A 156 -5.98 -7.36 8.48
C ILE A 156 -5.36 -6.01 8.12
N MET A 157 -5.68 -5.49 6.93
CA MET A 157 -5.20 -4.19 6.45
C MET A 157 -5.78 -3.06 7.31
N GLU A 158 -7.09 -3.10 7.55
CA GLU A 158 -7.76 -2.16 8.46
C GLU A 158 -7.17 -2.21 9.87
N ALA A 159 -6.94 -3.40 10.42
CA ALA A 159 -6.36 -3.57 11.74
C ALA A 159 -5.00 -2.85 11.86
N ALA A 160 -4.15 -2.96 10.83
CA ALA A 160 -2.87 -2.26 10.79
C ALA A 160 -3.06 -0.73 10.74
N ASN A 161 -3.90 -0.23 9.82
CA ASN A 161 -4.16 1.21 9.74
C ASN A 161 -4.76 1.75 11.04
N LYS A 162 -5.67 1.01 11.67
CA LYS A 162 -6.26 1.33 12.98
C LYS A 162 -5.21 1.37 14.07
N GLY A 163 -4.29 0.40 14.13
CA GLY A 163 -3.20 0.35 15.10
C GLY A 163 -2.29 1.58 15.04
N ALA A 164 -1.98 2.04 13.83
CA ALA A 164 -1.23 3.28 13.63
C ALA A 164 -2.04 4.52 14.04
N SER A 165 -3.30 4.60 13.63
CA SER A 165 -4.20 5.71 13.95
C SER A 165 -4.41 5.88 15.47
N ASP A 166 -4.64 4.77 16.18
CA ASP A 166 -4.80 4.76 17.65
C ASP A 166 -3.50 5.07 18.42
N ALA A 167 -2.34 5.02 17.75
CA ALA A 167 -1.06 5.51 18.25
C ALA A 167 -0.83 7.00 17.95
N GLY A 168 -1.77 7.66 17.27
CA GLY A 168 -1.62 9.05 16.81
C GLY A 168 -0.68 9.19 15.60
N ALA A 169 -0.32 8.10 14.93
CA ALA A 169 0.52 8.10 13.74
C ALA A 169 -0.32 8.03 12.46
N GLU A 170 0.24 8.53 11.38
CA GLU A 170 -0.39 8.47 10.07
C GLU A 170 -0.13 7.12 9.41
N SER A 171 -1.03 6.70 8.52
CA SER A 171 -0.93 5.43 7.82
C SER A 171 -1.32 5.55 6.36
N ILE A 172 -0.68 4.72 5.53
CA ILE A 172 -0.81 4.72 4.08
C ILE A 172 -1.78 3.62 3.65
N GLY A 173 -2.65 3.95 2.70
CA GLY A 173 -3.51 3.00 2.01
C GLY A 173 -3.22 3.04 0.52
N LEU A 174 -2.66 1.95 -0.02
CA LEU A 174 -2.47 1.77 -1.46
C LEU A 174 -3.67 0.99 -1.99
N ASN A 175 -4.76 1.67 -2.31
CA ASN A 175 -5.99 1.07 -2.84
C ASN A 175 -5.87 0.76 -4.34
N ILE A 176 -6.79 -0.05 -4.87
CA ILE A 176 -6.90 -0.29 -6.31
C ILE A 176 -8.34 -0.27 -6.76
N ILE A 177 -8.60 0.28 -7.94
CA ILE A 177 -9.94 0.32 -8.51
C ILE A 177 -10.35 -1.09 -8.94
N LEU A 178 -11.47 -1.57 -8.38
CA LEU A 178 -12.11 -2.84 -8.73
C LEU A 178 -13.58 -2.59 -9.11
N PRO A 179 -14.20 -3.46 -9.94
CA PRO A 179 -15.61 -3.30 -10.36
C PRO A 179 -16.61 -3.25 -9.20
N HIS A 180 -16.29 -3.92 -8.08
CA HIS A 180 -17.01 -3.80 -6.82
C HIS A 180 -16.09 -3.06 -5.87
N GLU A 181 -16.31 -1.75 -5.77
CA GLU A 181 -15.42 -0.83 -5.07
C GLU A 181 -15.43 -1.08 -3.56
N GLN A 182 -14.26 -1.25 -2.98
CA GLN A 182 -14.06 -1.16 -1.54
C GLN A 182 -13.55 0.25 -1.25
N ALA A 183 -14.38 1.06 -0.57
CA ALA A 183 -13.88 2.31 -0.01
C ALA A 183 -12.67 1.99 0.90
N PRO A 184 -11.62 2.84 0.89
CA PRO A 184 -10.53 2.69 1.83
C PRO A 184 -11.08 2.66 3.25
N ASN A 185 -10.48 1.83 4.11
CA ASN A 185 -10.85 1.82 5.52
C ASN A 185 -10.62 3.21 6.14
N GLN A 186 -11.42 3.55 7.15
CA GLN A 186 -11.49 4.91 7.71
C GLN A 186 -10.25 5.34 8.51
N TYR A 187 -9.30 4.42 8.72
CA TYR A 187 -8.08 4.68 9.49
C TYR A 187 -6.88 5.06 8.62
N VAL A 188 -7.01 4.96 7.29
CA VAL A 188 -6.03 5.51 6.35
C VAL A 188 -6.05 7.03 6.45
N THR A 189 -4.87 7.64 6.52
CA THR A 189 -4.75 9.11 6.54
C THR A 189 -5.24 9.67 5.20
N PRO A 190 -6.19 10.63 5.17
CA PRO A 190 -6.88 11.03 3.93
C PRO A 190 -5.95 11.44 2.77
N TYR A 191 -4.85 12.15 3.06
CA TYR A 191 -3.91 12.59 2.04
C TYR A 191 -2.85 11.52 1.68
N LEU A 192 -2.87 10.37 2.36
CA LEU A 192 -2.08 9.16 2.08
C LEU A 192 -2.95 7.99 1.59
N ALA A 193 -4.21 8.27 1.23
CA ALA A 193 -5.10 7.34 0.54
C ALA A 193 -4.84 7.40 -0.97
N LEU A 194 -3.98 6.52 -1.46
CA LEU A 194 -3.54 6.46 -2.84
C LEU A 194 -4.35 5.40 -3.59
N ASN A 195 -4.82 5.73 -4.79
CA ASN A 195 -5.65 4.82 -5.59
C ASN A 195 -4.98 4.51 -6.92
N PHE A 196 -4.80 3.22 -7.20
CA PHE A 196 -4.11 2.70 -8.37
C PHE A 196 -5.08 2.15 -9.41
N HIS A 197 -4.65 2.14 -10.66
CA HIS A 197 -5.28 1.39 -11.73
C HIS A 197 -4.40 0.21 -12.16
N TYR A 198 -3.07 0.35 -12.14
CA TYR A 198 -2.15 -0.75 -12.48
C TYR A 198 -1.68 -1.53 -11.25
N PHE A 199 -2.02 -2.82 -11.16
CA PHE A 199 -1.54 -3.73 -10.13
C PHE A 199 -0.01 -3.73 -10.00
N ALA A 200 0.72 -3.73 -11.12
CA ALA A 200 2.18 -3.76 -11.12
C ALA A 200 2.80 -2.55 -10.41
N LEU A 201 2.26 -1.34 -10.61
CA LEU A 201 2.75 -0.15 -9.94
C LEU A 201 2.39 -0.14 -8.46
N ARG A 202 1.17 -0.58 -8.11
CA ARG A 202 0.77 -0.74 -6.72
C ARG A 202 1.72 -1.67 -5.96
N LYS A 203 2.04 -2.84 -6.53
CA LYS A 203 3.00 -3.81 -5.98
C LYS A 203 4.39 -3.22 -5.83
N MET A 204 4.85 -2.50 -6.85
CA MET A 204 6.12 -1.78 -6.79
C MET A 204 6.13 -0.78 -5.62
N HIS A 205 5.09 0.03 -5.44
CA HIS A 205 4.99 1.03 -4.36
C HIS A 205 4.93 0.43 -2.95
N PHE A 206 4.41 -0.78 -2.78
CA PHE A 206 4.57 -1.47 -1.50
C PHE A 206 6.04 -1.65 -1.15
N LEU A 207 6.87 -2.03 -2.13
CA LEU A 207 8.25 -2.46 -1.90
C LEU A 207 9.29 -1.35 -2.01
N LEU A 208 9.02 -0.27 -2.75
CA LEU A 208 9.97 0.85 -2.96
C LEU A 208 10.48 1.43 -1.64
N ARG A 209 9.59 1.60 -0.66
CA ARG A 209 9.90 2.16 0.67
C ARG A 209 9.91 1.12 1.79
N ALA A 210 9.66 -0.15 1.49
CA ALA A 210 9.60 -1.20 2.50
C ALA A 210 10.93 -1.33 3.24
N ARG A 211 10.84 -1.36 4.57
CA ARG A 211 11.92 -1.81 5.46
C ARG A 211 11.52 -3.04 6.25
N ALA A 212 10.25 -3.38 6.33
CA ALA A 212 9.81 -4.68 6.81
C ALA A 212 8.45 -5.01 6.19
N VAL A 213 8.16 -6.31 6.06
CA VAL A 213 6.88 -6.80 5.55
C VAL A 213 6.32 -7.83 6.51
N ALA A 214 5.15 -7.54 7.08
CA ALA A 214 4.36 -8.48 7.86
C ALA A 214 3.30 -9.13 6.97
N VAL A 215 3.33 -10.46 6.91
CA VAL A 215 2.48 -11.26 6.04
C VAL A 215 1.61 -12.16 6.90
N PHE A 216 0.33 -11.79 7.03
CA PHE A 216 -0.67 -12.54 7.77
C PHE A 216 -1.41 -13.54 6.88
N PRO A 217 -2.13 -14.52 7.45
CA PRO A 217 -2.95 -15.44 6.68
C PRO A 217 -3.90 -14.72 5.73
N GLY A 218 -3.90 -15.14 4.47
CA GLY A 218 -4.54 -14.44 3.38
C GLY A 218 -4.92 -15.32 2.20
N GLY A 219 -5.51 -14.69 1.17
CA GLY A 219 -5.89 -15.34 -0.08
C GLY A 219 -4.90 -15.06 -1.20
N PHE A 220 -5.36 -15.18 -2.46
CA PHE A 220 -4.49 -15.03 -3.62
C PHE A 220 -3.73 -13.70 -3.69
N GLY A 221 -4.33 -12.57 -3.29
CA GLY A 221 -3.62 -11.29 -3.26
C GLY A 221 -2.41 -11.31 -2.32
N THR A 222 -2.57 -11.87 -1.13
CA THR A 222 -1.48 -12.03 -0.15
C THR A 222 -0.39 -12.96 -0.68
N PHE A 223 -0.76 -14.06 -1.33
CA PHE A 223 0.21 -14.97 -1.95
C PHE A 223 0.97 -14.31 -3.09
N ASP A 224 0.27 -13.57 -3.94
CA ASP A 224 0.85 -12.85 -5.07
C ASP A 224 1.91 -11.84 -4.61
N GLU A 225 1.59 -11.01 -3.61
CA GLU A 225 2.52 -10.05 -3.03
C GLU A 225 3.68 -10.73 -2.27
N PHE A 226 3.40 -11.79 -1.51
CA PHE A 226 4.41 -12.52 -0.74
C PHE A 226 5.42 -13.25 -1.63
N PHE A 227 4.95 -14.01 -2.63
CA PHE A 227 5.85 -14.75 -3.53
C PHE A 227 6.61 -13.81 -4.46
N GLU A 228 6.02 -12.68 -4.86
CA GLU A 228 6.75 -11.64 -5.60
C GLU A 228 7.91 -11.08 -4.76
N LEU A 229 7.66 -10.74 -3.49
CA LEU A 229 8.70 -10.28 -2.56
C LEU A 229 9.82 -11.31 -2.39
N LEU A 230 9.48 -12.58 -2.16
CA LEU A 230 10.48 -13.66 -2.06
C LEU A 230 11.31 -13.76 -3.33
N THR A 231 10.66 -13.73 -4.50
CA THR A 231 11.34 -13.81 -5.81
C THR A 231 12.29 -12.63 -6.02
N LEU A 232 11.88 -11.40 -5.65
CA LEU A 232 12.71 -10.21 -5.80
C LEU A 232 13.98 -10.28 -4.96
N ILE A 233 13.91 -10.78 -3.72
CA ILE A 233 15.09 -10.95 -2.86
C ILE A 233 15.94 -12.13 -3.32
N GLN A 234 15.32 -13.29 -3.62
CA GLN A 234 16.00 -14.49 -4.10
C GLN A 234 16.84 -14.21 -5.36
N THR A 235 16.30 -13.41 -6.29
CA THR A 235 16.97 -13.04 -7.55
C THR A 235 17.95 -11.87 -7.40
N GLY A 236 18.07 -11.28 -6.21
CA GLY A 236 18.94 -10.14 -5.94
C GLY A 236 18.47 -8.82 -6.55
N LYS A 237 17.23 -8.74 -7.03
CA LYS A 237 16.61 -7.50 -7.52
C LYS A 237 16.24 -6.55 -6.38
N MET A 238 16.06 -7.08 -5.17
CA MET A 238 15.81 -6.33 -3.95
C MET A 238 16.80 -6.75 -2.86
N LYS A 239 17.23 -5.79 -2.03
CA LYS A 239 18.04 -6.08 -0.84
C LYS A 239 17.20 -6.84 0.20
N PRO A 240 17.80 -7.72 1.01
CA PRO A 240 17.09 -8.38 2.09
C PRO A 240 16.46 -7.38 3.07
N ILE A 241 15.24 -7.68 3.51
CA ILE A 241 14.52 -7.00 4.60
C ILE A 241 13.81 -8.05 5.46
N PRO A 242 13.43 -7.75 6.71
CA PRO A 242 12.60 -8.65 7.51
C PRO A 242 11.27 -8.98 6.83
N ILE A 243 11.04 -10.27 6.56
CA ILE A 243 9.76 -10.81 6.13
C ILE A 243 9.21 -11.64 7.29
N LEU A 244 8.10 -11.19 7.87
CA LEU A 244 7.51 -11.72 9.10
C LEU A 244 6.24 -12.48 8.74
N LEU A 245 6.30 -13.81 8.81
CA LEU A 245 5.24 -14.70 8.36
C LEU A 245 4.42 -15.16 9.58
N PHE A 246 3.22 -14.60 9.71
CA PHE A 246 2.35 -14.82 10.87
C PHE A 246 1.51 -16.08 10.75
N GLY A 247 1.45 -16.86 11.84
CA GLY A 247 0.55 -18.00 11.94
C GLY A 247 1.07 -19.22 11.18
N LYS A 248 2.15 -19.81 11.68
CA LYS A 248 2.87 -20.91 11.01
C LYS A 248 1.94 -22.05 10.58
N GLU A 249 1.00 -22.43 11.44
CA GLU A 249 0.01 -23.48 11.17
C GLU A 249 -0.77 -23.25 9.86
N PHE A 250 -1.16 -22.01 9.56
CA PHE A 250 -1.85 -21.70 8.32
C PHE A 250 -0.95 -21.97 7.12
N TRP A 251 0.26 -21.43 7.12
CA TRP A 251 1.18 -21.47 6.00
C TRP A 251 1.65 -22.89 5.68
N THR A 252 2.04 -23.67 6.70
CA THR A 252 2.50 -25.06 6.52
C THR A 252 1.37 -25.99 6.07
N ARG A 253 0.10 -25.56 6.21
CA ARG A 253 -1.05 -26.33 5.70
C ARG A 253 -1.33 -26.07 4.22
N VAL A 254 -0.99 -24.88 3.73
CA VAL A 254 -1.36 -24.43 2.37
C VAL A 254 -0.19 -24.39 1.40
N VAL A 255 1.05 -24.33 1.92
CA VAL A 255 2.29 -24.41 1.14
C VAL A 255 3.28 -25.29 1.89
N ASP A 256 3.83 -26.27 1.20
CA ASP A 256 4.96 -27.06 1.68
C ASP A 256 6.26 -26.45 1.14
N PHE A 257 6.88 -25.55 1.92
CA PHE A 257 8.10 -24.86 1.52
C PHE A 257 9.31 -25.80 1.47
N ASP A 258 9.36 -26.82 2.35
CA ASP A 258 10.42 -27.81 2.33
C ASP A 258 10.35 -28.65 1.06
N ALA A 259 9.15 -29.06 0.65
CA ALA A 259 8.96 -29.75 -0.62
C ALA A 259 9.45 -28.93 -1.82
N LEU A 260 9.24 -27.60 -1.85
CA LEU A 260 9.79 -26.75 -2.93
C LEU A 260 11.32 -26.85 -3.02
N ALA A 261 12.00 -26.92 -1.88
CA ALA A 261 13.46 -27.05 -1.81
C ALA A 261 13.92 -28.48 -2.13
N GLU A 262 13.15 -29.50 -1.73
CA GLU A 262 13.43 -30.92 -2.02
C GLU A 262 13.26 -31.25 -3.50
N GLU A 263 12.25 -30.69 -4.14
CA GLU A 263 12.03 -30.74 -5.60
C GLU A 263 13.07 -29.91 -6.38
N GLY A 264 13.94 -29.15 -5.68
CA GLY A 264 15.01 -28.36 -6.29
C GLY A 264 14.54 -27.11 -7.04
N THR A 265 13.29 -26.67 -6.82
CA THR A 265 12.74 -25.46 -7.45
C THR A 265 13.17 -24.17 -6.74
N ILE A 266 13.62 -24.29 -5.50
CA ILE A 266 14.31 -23.25 -4.73
C ILE A 266 15.52 -23.88 -3.99
N SER A 267 16.44 -23.06 -3.51
CA SER A 267 17.52 -23.53 -2.65
C SER A 267 17.04 -23.66 -1.20
N ARG A 268 17.65 -24.56 -0.41
CA ARG A 268 17.33 -24.65 1.04
C ARG A 268 17.58 -23.34 1.80
N LYS A 269 18.51 -22.50 1.32
CA LYS A 269 18.77 -21.17 1.92
C LYS A 269 17.64 -20.17 1.67
N ASP A 270 16.80 -20.40 0.65
CA ASP A 270 15.67 -19.50 0.38
C ASP A 270 14.59 -19.60 1.47
N LEU A 271 14.60 -20.69 2.25
CA LEU A 271 13.77 -20.84 3.46
C LEU A 271 14.21 -19.87 4.58
N ASP A 272 15.42 -19.32 4.52
CA ASP A 272 15.92 -18.32 5.45
C ASP A 272 15.46 -16.89 5.08
N LEU A 273 14.70 -16.69 4.00
CA LEU A 273 14.22 -15.37 3.57
C LEU A 273 13.13 -14.81 4.49
N PHE A 274 12.39 -15.65 5.20
CA PHE A 274 11.32 -15.23 6.10
C PHE A 274 11.51 -15.77 7.51
N ARG A 275 10.79 -15.19 8.47
CA ARG A 275 10.78 -15.58 9.89
C ARG A 275 9.34 -15.86 10.30
N TRP A 276 9.15 -16.97 11.00
CA TRP A 276 7.87 -17.29 11.63
C TRP A 276 7.61 -16.34 12.80
N CYS A 277 6.40 -15.83 12.92
CA CYS A 277 5.97 -15.00 14.05
C CYS A 277 4.59 -15.44 14.52
N GLU A 278 4.37 -15.46 15.83
CA GLU A 278 3.04 -15.69 16.41
C GLU A 278 2.52 -14.45 17.15
N THR A 279 3.40 -13.50 17.47
CA THR A 279 3.03 -12.25 18.15
C THR A 279 3.68 -11.01 17.52
N ALA A 280 3.04 -9.86 17.72
CA ALA A 280 3.55 -8.56 17.34
C ALA A 280 4.90 -8.23 17.99
N ASP A 281 5.12 -8.65 19.24
CA ASP A 281 6.37 -8.43 19.98
C ASP A 281 7.54 -9.21 19.35
N GLU A 282 7.32 -10.48 18.99
CA GLU A 282 8.31 -11.29 18.25
C GLU A 282 8.67 -10.64 16.90
N ALA A 283 7.65 -10.21 16.16
CA ALA A 283 7.82 -9.55 14.88
C ALA A 283 8.65 -8.26 15.01
N TRP A 284 8.32 -7.39 15.98
CA TRP A 284 9.09 -6.18 16.21
C TRP A 284 10.52 -6.48 16.70
N ALA A 285 10.71 -7.52 17.51
CA ALA A 285 12.05 -7.95 17.93
C ALA A 285 12.91 -8.39 16.74
N HIS A 286 12.34 -9.06 15.73
CA HIS A 286 13.05 -9.39 14.49
C HIS A 286 13.43 -8.15 13.68
N ILE A 287 12.52 -7.17 13.55
CA ILE A 287 12.82 -5.89 12.89
C ILE A 287 13.95 -5.17 13.62
N SER A 288 13.84 -5.06 14.94
CA SER A 288 14.82 -4.36 15.78
C SER A 288 16.19 -5.03 15.71
N ALA A 289 16.25 -6.36 15.73
CA ALA A 289 17.49 -7.10 15.61
C ALA A 289 18.13 -6.95 14.22
N PHE A 290 17.34 -6.91 13.14
CA PHE A 290 17.86 -6.76 11.78
C PHE A 290 18.48 -5.39 11.53
N TYR A 291 17.86 -4.33 12.06
CA TYR A 291 18.31 -2.94 11.89
C TYR A 291 19.15 -2.41 13.06
N GLU A 292 19.46 -3.27 14.04
CA GLU A 292 20.20 -2.88 15.26
C GLU A 292 19.56 -1.68 15.98
N LEU A 293 18.23 -1.65 16.03
CA LEU A 293 17.50 -0.58 16.71
C LEU A 293 17.66 -0.70 18.23
N ASP A 294 17.89 0.43 18.89
CA ASP A 294 17.91 0.50 20.35
C ASP A 294 16.57 0.00 20.92
N ARG A 295 16.65 -0.96 21.84
CA ARG A 295 15.49 -1.70 22.38
C ARG A 295 14.57 -0.81 23.22
#